data_AF-A0A4S4LJ86-F1
#
_entry.id   AF-A0A4S4LJ86-F1
#
_cell.length_a   1.000
_cell.length_b   1.000
_cell.length_c   1.000
_cell.angle_alpha   90.00
_cell.angle_beta   90.00
_cell.angle_gamma   90.00
#
_symmetry.space_group_name_H-M   'P 1'
#
loop_
_entity.id
_entity.type
_entity.pdbx_description
1 polymer ?
#
loop_
_entity_poly.entity_id
_entity_poly.type
_entity_poly.pdbx_seq_one_letter_code
_entity_poly.pdbx_strand_id
1 'polypeptide(L)'
;MLITHPRPSSDYLMRGSWASCKQNMLFRLPNDILVDHVFTKLAVRDIVRLRQVCKALYQLTHQPAIWKRILKHFQHPLPPIPPSLRYSYPSLSGLETERLIVRALSLEANWRSPKPQVYSVMALQAYYEVISMKFLPGGQHMIASVRDGDPNAYSLLLFTMEHRVKLAWPIAKIRTESKAYTLEAKYMKHGGELGIMIGYVRREPKHSADRAARINVSEYSEDYDVDFPVAIRYESVALHVNLHAVETMEDPRFPPGTVEYFANVRDHPPPFKRVSVVRSHNPIDHLDFEEIDGVSYLFLAKRNNEIIMKNLETNSVSRIVCLNPANPLELVDNETVQNLPIGFDENDFQGRDPRYPSVANGTDFAERADLAPPFAPPNAARP
;
A
#
# COMPACT_ATOMS: atom_id res chain seq x y z
N MET A 1 18.28 31.30 19.25
CA MET A 1 19.71 31.04 18.96
C MET A 1 19.93 29.53 18.93
N LEU A 2 19.97 28.92 17.74
CA LEU A 2 20.27 27.50 17.58
C LEU A 2 21.80 27.33 17.54
N ILE A 3 22.37 26.74 18.58
CA ILE A 3 23.79 26.40 18.64
C ILE A 3 24.00 25.19 17.73
N THR A 4 24.41 25.44 16.48
CA THR A 4 24.85 24.39 15.57
C THR A 4 26.23 23.90 16.02
N HIS A 5 26.28 22.76 16.72
CA HIS A 5 27.57 22.12 17.00
C HIS A 5 28.19 21.66 15.66
N PRO A 6 29.45 22.03 15.37
CA PRO A 6 30.14 21.53 14.19
C PRO A 6 30.22 20.00 14.28
N ARG A 7 29.73 19.32 13.24
CA ARG A 7 29.92 17.87 13.12
C ARG A 7 31.43 17.59 13.17
N PRO A 8 31.93 16.77 14.08
CA PRO A 8 33.35 16.43 14.11
C PRO A 8 33.73 15.83 12.75
N SER A 9 34.81 16.35 12.13
CA SER A 9 35.38 15.76 10.92
C SER A 9 35.65 14.28 11.17
N SER A 10 35.15 13.43 10.26
CA SER A 10 35.30 11.96 10.31
C SER A 10 36.77 11.51 10.34
N ASP A 11 37.72 12.41 10.08
CA ASP A 11 39.15 12.11 10.03
C ASP A 11 39.78 11.83 11.41
N TYR A 12 39.12 12.22 12.50
CA TYR A 12 39.72 12.12 13.84
C TYR A 12 39.46 10.81 14.59
N LEU A 13 38.42 10.05 14.25
CA LEU A 13 38.04 8.86 15.03
C LEU A 13 38.92 7.62 14.80
N MET A 14 39.88 7.68 13.87
CA MET A 14 40.62 6.48 13.44
C MET A 14 42.11 6.44 13.79
N ARG A 15 42.75 7.50 14.30
CA ARG A 15 44.21 7.46 14.51
C ARG A 15 44.71 6.55 15.63
N GLY A 16 43.86 6.12 16.57
CA GLY A 16 44.32 5.44 17.79
C GLY A 16 44.61 3.93 17.69
N SER A 17 44.08 3.21 16.70
CA SER A 17 44.06 1.73 16.71
C SER A 17 44.98 1.04 15.68
N TRP A 18 45.85 1.79 14.98
CA TRP A 18 46.50 1.30 13.76
C TRP A 18 47.95 0.81 13.96
N ALA A 19 48.52 0.97 15.15
CA ALA A 19 49.96 0.77 15.38
C ALA A 19 50.46 -0.69 15.30
N SER A 20 49.58 -1.69 15.25
CA SER A 20 49.98 -3.12 15.33
C SER A 20 49.88 -3.90 14.01
N CYS A 21 49.20 -3.37 12.98
CA CYS A 21 49.22 -4.01 11.66
C CYS A 21 50.51 -3.63 10.93
N LYS A 22 51.47 -4.57 10.85
CA LYS A 22 52.59 -4.54 9.89
C LYS A 22 52.10 -3.97 8.55
N GLN A 23 52.80 -2.96 8.05
CA GLN A 23 52.52 -2.11 6.88
C GLN A 23 51.72 -2.77 5.75
N ASN A 24 50.40 -2.84 5.91
CA ASN A 24 49.50 -3.22 4.83
C ASN A 24 49.43 -2.04 3.86
N MET A 25 49.97 -2.21 2.64
CA MET A 25 50.05 -1.15 1.62
C MET A 25 48.70 -0.51 1.31
N LEU A 26 47.60 -1.27 1.45
CA LEU A 26 46.24 -0.78 1.25
C LEU A 26 45.90 0.41 2.16
N PHE A 27 46.40 0.43 3.40
CA PHE A 27 46.15 1.49 4.36
C PHE A 27 47.02 2.74 4.15
N ARG A 28 47.94 2.72 3.16
CA ARG A 28 48.65 3.92 2.73
C ARG A 28 47.81 4.77 1.79
N LEU A 29 46.75 4.21 1.21
CA LEU A 29 45.82 4.96 0.37
C LEU A 29 44.89 5.82 1.24
N PRO A 30 44.57 7.05 0.80
CA PRO A 30 43.53 7.85 1.42
C PRO A 30 42.16 7.13 1.43
N ASN A 31 41.36 7.39 2.46
CA ASN A 31 40.07 6.72 2.66
C ASN A 31 39.10 6.98 1.50
N ASP A 32 39.10 8.19 0.96
CA ASP A 32 38.35 8.60 -0.23
C ASP A 32 38.76 7.76 -1.45
N ILE A 33 40.04 7.48 -1.66
CA ILE A 33 40.49 6.60 -2.76
C ILE A 33 39.96 5.19 -2.59
N LEU A 34 40.00 4.65 -1.37
CA LEU A 34 39.45 3.33 -1.08
C LEU A 34 37.94 3.27 -1.32
N VAL A 35 37.19 4.26 -0.80
CA VAL A 35 35.73 4.33 -0.87
C VAL A 35 35.24 4.62 -2.28
N ASP A 36 35.90 5.52 -3.00
CA ASP A 36 35.41 6.08 -4.27
C ASP A 36 35.87 5.29 -5.49
N HIS A 37 37.09 4.75 -5.44
CA HIS A 37 37.70 4.09 -6.59
C HIS A 37 37.91 2.59 -6.41
N VAL A 38 38.27 2.13 -5.21
CA VAL A 38 38.55 0.71 -5.00
C VAL A 38 37.25 -0.06 -4.74
N PHE A 39 36.49 0.31 -3.71
CA PHE A 39 35.30 -0.45 -3.30
C PHE A 39 34.17 -0.43 -4.32
N THR A 40 34.04 0.64 -5.10
CA THR A 40 33.04 0.74 -6.18
C THR A 40 33.29 -0.24 -7.33
N LYS A 41 34.49 -0.84 -7.42
CA LYS A 41 34.86 -1.83 -8.42
C LYS A 41 34.76 -3.27 -7.91
N LEU A 42 34.50 -3.46 -6.63
CA LEU A 42 34.36 -4.78 -6.03
C LEU A 42 32.93 -5.29 -6.17
N ALA A 43 32.77 -6.62 -6.27
CA ALA A 43 31.46 -7.22 -6.16
C ALA A 43 30.91 -7.03 -4.74
N VAL A 44 29.59 -6.95 -4.59
CA VAL A 44 28.91 -6.78 -3.29
C VAL A 44 29.37 -7.84 -2.27
N ARG A 45 29.55 -9.09 -2.72
CA ARG A 45 30.05 -10.20 -1.90
C ARG A 45 31.44 -9.91 -1.31
N ASP A 46 32.33 -9.31 -2.11
CA ASP A 46 33.70 -9.02 -1.68
C ASP A 46 33.73 -7.84 -0.71
N ILE A 47 32.89 -6.82 -0.92
CA ILE A 47 32.70 -5.71 0.03
C ILE A 47 32.24 -6.24 1.40
N VAL A 48 31.26 -7.16 1.41
CA VAL A 48 30.79 -7.79 2.65
C VAL A 48 31.90 -8.61 3.32
N ARG A 49 32.73 -9.32 2.55
CA ARG A 49 33.88 -10.07 3.08
C ARG A 49 34.97 -9.16 3.66
N LEU A 50 35.22 -8.00 3.07
CA LEU A 50 36.20 -7.03 3.58
C LEU A 50 35.91 -6.60 5.02
N ARG A 51 34.64 -6.64 5.46
CA ARG A 51 34.26 -6.37 6.86
C ARG A 51 34.89 -7.31 7.86
N GLN A 52 35.20 -8.53 7.46
CA GLN A 52 35.77 -9.57 8.32
C GLN A 52 37.29 -9.44 8.45
N VAL A 53 37.93 -8.57 7.66
CA VAL A 53 39.40 -8.43 7.63
C VAL A 53 39.90 -7.59 8.80
N CYS A 54 39.36 -6.38 9.00
CA CYS A 54 39.72 -5.53 10.12
C CYS A 54 38.65 -4.45 10.42
N LYS A 55 38.73 -3.83 11.60
CA LYS A 55 37.81 -2.77 12.05
C LYS A 55 37.78 -1.56 11.11
N ALA A 56 38.91 -1.20 10.50
CA ALA A 56 38.98 -0.07 9.57
C ALA A 56 38.15 -0.32 8.30
N LEU A 57 38.35 -1.49 7.67
CA LEU A 57 37.58 -1.89 6.49
C LEU A 57 36.10 -2.12 6.84
N TYR A 58 35.80 -2.64 8.04
CA TYR A 58 34.44 -2.70 8.54
C TYR A 58 33.79 -1.31 8.50
N GLN A 59 34.41 -0.29 9.09
CA GLN A 59 33.83 1.06 9.11
C GLN A 59 33.75 1.69 7.72
N LEU A 60 34.81 1.57 6.91
CA LEU A 60 34.82 2.14 5.57
C LEU A 60 33.74 1.52 4.67
N THR A 61 33.53 0.21 4.73
CA THR A 61 32.48 -0.47 3.93
C THR A 61 31.05 -0.12 4.36
N HIS A 62 30.83 0.52 5.51
CA HIS A 62 29.53 1.06 5.91
C HIS A 62 29.27 2.49 5.40
N GLN A 63 30.23 3.10 4.69
CA GLN A 63 30.05 4.45 4.15
C GLN A 63 28.90 4.48 3.11
N PRO A 64 27.89 5.34 3.27
CA PRO A 64 26.74 5.41 2.35
C PRO A 64 27.12 5.66 0.89
N ALA A 65 28.23 6.37 0.65
CA ALA A 65 28.73 6.66 -0.69
C ALA A 65 28.99 5.40 -1.52
N ILE A 66 29.47 4.31 -0.89
CA ILE A 66 29.74 3.03 -1.56
C ILE A 66 28.43 2.45 -2.08
N TRP A 67 27.47 2.24 -1.17
CA TRP A 67 26.21 1.59 -1.47
C TRP A 67 25.35 2.39 -2.44
N LYS A 68 25.32 3.73 -2.31
CA LYS A 68 24.61 4.59 -3.25
C LYS A 68 25.20 4.54 -4.66
N ARG A 69 26.53 4.45 -4.79
CA ARG A 69 27.18 4.27 -6.11
C ARG A 69 26.92 2.88 -6.68
N ILE A 70 26.94 1.84 -5.86
CA ILE A 70 26.56 0.49 -6.31
C ILE A 70 25.11 0.48 -6.80
N LEU A 71 24.19 1.11 -6.05
CA LEU A 71 22.78 1.21 -6.43
C LEU A 71 22.59 1.83 -7.82
N LYS A 72 23.34 2.90 -8.14
CA LYS A 72 23.31 3.57 -9.46
C LYS A 72 23.72 2.67 -10.63
N HIS A 73 24.53 1.65 -10.39
CA HIS A 73 25.04 0.74 -11.41
C HIS A 73 24.49 -0.68 -11.26
N PHE A 74 23.51 -0.87 -10.37
CA PHE A 74 22.95 -2.18 -10.07
C PHE A 74 22.07 -2.65 -11.23
N GLN A 75 22.35 -3.85 -11.75
CA GLN A 75 21.72 -4.37 -12.97
C GLN A 75 20.55 -5.33 -12.70
N HIS A 76 20.41 -5.80 -11.46
CA HIS A 76 19.33 -6.72 -11.11
C HIS A 76 18.06 -5.94 -10.75
N PRO A 77 16.88 -6.54 -10.95
CA PRO A 77 15.63 -5.92 -10.50
C PRO A 77 15.70 -5.67 -9.00
N LEU A 78 15.54 -4.41 -8.62
CA LEU A 78 15.39 -4.03 -7.22
C LEU A 78 13.97 -4.39 -6.78
N PRO A 79 13.76 -4.85 -5.55
CA PRO A 79 12.40 -4.94 -5.03
C PRO A 79 11.80 -3.53 -5.05
N PRO A 80 10.50 -3.39 -5.35
CA PRO A 80 9.88 -2.08 -5.34
C PRO A 80 10.06 -1.48 -3.95
N ILE A 81 10.29 -0.18 -3.88
CA ILE A 81 10.32 0.56 -2.60
C ILE A 81 9.08 1.43 -2.54
N PRO A 82 8.49 1.64 -1.35
CA PRO A 82 7.43 2.61 -1.23
C PRO A 82 7.94 3.97 -1.71
N PRO A 83 7.15 4.72 -2.50
CA PRO A 83 7.58 6.00 -3.08
C PRO A 83 7.68 7.15 -2.04
N SER A 84 8.00 6.83 -0.80
CA SER A 84 8.01 7.78 0.31
C SER A 84 9.28 8.64 0.32
N LEU A 85 9.21 9.81 0.97
CA LEU A 85 10.35 10.74 1.07
C LEU A 85 11.58 10.08 1.69
N ARG A 86 11.37 9.13 2.62
CA ARG A 86 12.41 8.35 3.27
C ARG A 86 13.21 7.50 2.28
N TYR A 87 12.53 6.94 1.27
CA TYR A 87 13.15 6.05 0.28
C TYR A 87 13.59 6.77 -1.00
N SER A 88 13.45 8.10 -1.06
CA SER A 88 14.07 8.89 -2.12
C SER A 88 15.59 8.71 -2.12
N TYR A 89 16.20 8.65 -3.29
CA TYR A 89 17.65 8.45 -3.45
C TYR A 89 18.54 9.36 -2.55
N PRO A 90 18.28 10.68 -2.41
CA PRO A 90 19.06 11.52 -1.50
C PRO A 90 18.88 11.13 -0.03
N SER A 91 17.67 10.76 0.39
CA SER A 91 17.32 10.44 1.78
C SER A 91 17.66 9.02 2.20
N LEU A 92 17.79 8.09 1.25
CA LEU A 92 18.04 6.68 1.53
C LEU A 92 19.33 6.52 2.35
N SER A 93 19.28 5.85 3.49
CA SER A 93 20.48 5.63 4.30
C SER A 93 21.41 4.60 3.64
N GLY A 94 22.70 4.60 4.03
CA GLY A 94 23.66 3.59 3.55
C GLY A 94 23.23 2.16 3.89
N LEU A 95 22.69 1.97 5.10
CA LEU A 95 22.19 0.67 5.58
C LEU A 95 20.95 0.21 4.80
N GLU A 96 19.99 1.11 4.52
CA GLU A 96 18.81 0.76 3.71
C GLU A 96 19.20 0.44 2.27
N THR A 97 20.12 1.22 1.70
CA THR A 97 20.67 0.99 0.35
C THR A 97 21.35 -0.38 0.26
N GLU A 98 22.20 -0.69 1.24
CA GLU A 98 22.83 -1.99 1.35
C GLU A 98 21.80 -3.12 1.46
N ARG A 99 20.84 -3.01 2.38
CA ARG A 99 19.79 -4.02 2.57
C ARG A 99 19.01 -4.26 1.28
N LEU A 100 18.69 -3.20 0.55
CA LEU A 100 17.99 -3.29 -0.73
C LEU A 100 18.79 -4.11 -1.75
N ILE A 101 20.06 -3.78 -1.94
CA ILE A 101 20.97 -4.46 -2.87
C ILE A 101 21.17 -5.93 -2.46
N VAL A 102 21.46 -6.17 -1.19
CA VAL A 102 21.72 -7.53 -0.67
C VAL A 102 20.46 -8.40 -0.76
N ARG A 103 19.28 -7.85 -0.45
CA ARG A 103 18.00 -8.56 -0.62
C ARG A 103 17.75 -8.91 -2.08
N ALA A 104 17.95 -7.97 -3.01
CA ALA A 104 17.79 -8.22 -4.44
C ALA A 104 18.70 -9.36 -4.92
N LEU A 105 19.99 -9.33 -4.56
CA LEU A 105 20.94 -10.39 -4.91
C LEU A 105 20.59 -11.75 -4.28
N SER A 106 20.15 -11.74 -3.01
CA SER A 106 19.80 -12.96 -2.28
C SER A 106 18.53 -13.59 -2.86
N LEU A 107 17.55 -12.77 -3.22
CA LEU A 107 16.32 -13.20 -3.88
C LEU A 107 16.64 -13.78 -5.25
N GLU A 108 17.43 -13.09 -6.07
CA GLU A 108 17.84 -13.56 -7.39
C GLU A 108 18.58 -14.91 -7.32
N ALA A 109 19.54 -15.03 -6.39
CA ALA A 109 20.29 -16.27 -6.18
C ALA A 109 19.37 -17.42 -5.72
N ASN A 110 18.41 -17.15 -4.83
CA ASN A 110 17.46 -18.14 -4.36
C ASN A 110 16.48 -18.56 -5.47
N TRP A 111 16.00 -17.61 -6.26
CA TRP A 111 15.05 -17.86 -7.34
C TRP A 111 15.68 -18.67 -8.49
N ARG A 112 16.97 -18.42 -8.77
CA ARG A 112 17.76 -19.21 -9.74
C ARG A 112 18.28 -20.54 -9.18
N SER A 113 18.11 -20.80 -7.88
CA SER A 113 18.54 -22.06 -7.27
C SER A 113 17.72 -23.21 -7.85
N PRO A 114 18.32 -24.39 -8.12
CA PRO A 114 17.57 -25.60 -8.46
C PRO A 114 16.53 -26.00 -7.41
N LYS A 115 16.71 -25.54 -6.16
CA LYS A 115 15.80 -25.75 -5.04
C LYS A 115 15.63 -24.43 -4.29
N PRO A 116 14.75 -23.53 -4.73
CA PRO A 116 14.45 -22.30 -4.01
C PRO A 116 13.97 -22.63 -2.60
N GLN A 117 14.46 -21.88 -1.61
CA GLN A 117 14.14 -22.08 -0.20
C GLN A 117 13.35 -20.90 0.35
N VAL A 118 12.40 -21.19 1.24
CA VAL A 118 11.74 -20.17 2.04
C VAL A 118 12.67 -19.81 3.19
N TYR A 119 13.21 -18.58 3.18
CA TYR A 119 14.15 -18.13 4.23
C TYR A 119 13.46 -17.77 5.54
N SER A 120 12.21 -17.31 5.48
CA SER A 120 11.47 -16.86 6.66
C SER A 120 9.99 -17.09 6.45
N VAL A 121 9.34 -17.62 7.50
CA VAL A 121 7.89 -17.73 7.61
C VAL A 121 7.48 -16.90 8.81
N MET A 122 6.51 -16.03 8.62
CA MET A 122 6.01 -15.13 9.65
C MET A 122 4.53 -15.39 9.85
N ALA A 123 4.13 -15.66 11.09
CA ALA A 123 2.73 -15.71 11.47
C ALA A 123 2.31 -14.35 12.03
N LEU A 124 1.22 -13.81 11.50
CA LEU A 124 0.67 -12.52 11.90
C LEU A 124 -0.71 -12.68 12.52
N GLN A 125 -0.94 -11.97 13.61
CA GLN A 125 -2.26 -11.90 14.22
C GLN A 125 -3.07 -10.82 13.51
N ALA A 126 -4.02 -11.26 12.68
CA ALA A 126 -4.97 -10.34 12.05
C ALA A 126 -6.11 -9.94 13.00
N TYR A 127 -6.28 -10.65 14.13
CA TYR A 127 -7.36 -10.50 15.13
C TYR A 127 -8.78 -10.79 14.61
N TYR A 128 -8.92 -11.00 13.31
CA TYR A 128 -10.19 -11.20 12.60
C TYR A 128 -10.01 -12.30 11.54
N GLU A 129 -11.12 -12.80 11.00
CA GLU A 129 -11.09 -13.74 9.89
C GLU A 129 -10.61 -13.00 8.62
N VAL A 130 -9.45 -13.39 8.10
CA VAL A 130 -8.90 -12.79 6.87
C VAL A 130 -9.61 -13.40 5.67
N ILE A 131 -10.29 -12.55 4.91
CA ILE A 131 -11.04 -12.94 3.71
C ILE A 131 -10.13 -12.88 2.48
N SER A 132 -9.47 -11.73 2.31
CA SER A 132 -8.58 -11.47 1.18
C SER A 132 -7.49 -10.51 1.64
N MET A 133 -6.34 -10.56 0.97
CA MET A 133 -5.21 -9.69 1.27
C MET A 133 -4.47 -9.30 0.00
N LYS A 134 -3.94 -8.08 -0.01
CA LYS A 134 -3.15 -7.53 -1.11
C LYS A 134 -1.92 -6.85 -0.55
N PHE A 135 -0.74 -7.28 -0.99
CA PHE A 135 0.50 -6.59 -0.73
C PHE A 135 0.68 -5.44 -1.71
N LEU A 136 1.13 -4.30 -1.19
CA LEU A 136 1.63 -3.23 -2.04
C LEU A 136 3.02 -3.58 -2.58
N PRO A 137 3.43 -2.99 -3.72
CA PRO A 137 4.77 -3.14 -4.25
C PRO A 137 5.84 -2.92 -3.16
N GLY A 138 6.78 -3.86 -3.04
CA GLY A 138 7.85 -3.81 -2.03
C GLY A 138 7.51 -4.46 -0.70
N GLY A 139 6.25 -4.81 -0.47
CA GLY A 139 5.83 -5.61 0.68
C GLY A 139 5.88 -4.89 2.03
N GLN A 140 6.17 -3.59 2.08
CA GLN A 140 6.15 -2.81 3.34
C GLN A 140 4.72 -2.63 3.88
N HIS A 141 3.74 -2.53 3.00
CA HIS A 141 2.34 -2.36 3.37
C HIS A 141 1.49 -3.49 2.78
N MET A 142 0.43 -3.85 3.51
CA MET A 142 -0.55 -4.85 3.10
C MET A 142 -1.95 -4.37 3.50
N ILE A 143 -2.92 -4.52 2.61
CA ILE A 143 -4.34 -4.37 2.94
C ILE A 143 -4.94 -5.75 3.11
N ALA A 144 -5.73 -5.95 4.16
CA ALA A 144 -6.54 -7.14 4.33
C ALA A 144 -8.02 -6.77 4.43
N SER A 145 -8.87 -7.46 3.68
CA SER A 145 -10.31 -7.52 4.00
C SER A 145 -10.51 -8.56 5.08
N VAL A 146 -11.23 -8.17 6.13
CA VAL A 146 -11.48 -9.02 7.28
C VAL A 146 -12.96 -9.05 7.64
N ARG A 147 -13.39 -10.16 8.24
CA ARG A 147 -14.69 -10.31 8.90
C ARG A 147 -14.52 -10.11 10.40
N ASP A 148 -15.29 -9.20 10.97
CA ASP A 148 -15.37 -9.01 12.42
C ASP A 148 -16.15 -10.18 13.06
N GLY A 149 -16.35 -10.15 14.38
CA GLY A 149 -17.12 -11.17 15.10
C GLY A 149 -18.61 -11.23 14.70
N ASP A 150 -19.15 -10.17 14.09
CA ASP A 150 -20.49 -10.17 13.50
C ASP A 150 -20.39 -10.67 12.05
N PRO A 151 -21.20 -11.69 11.64
CA PRO A 151 -21.16 -12.27 10.30
C PRO A 151 -21.36 -11.24 9.18
N ASN A 152 -21.99 -10.09 9.46
CA ASN A 152 -22.23 -9.05 8.45
C ASN A 152 -21.33 -7.82 8.65
N ALA A 153 -20.40 -7.86 9.60
CA ALA A 153 -19.45 -6.78 9.83
C ALA A 153 -18.13 -7.07 9.11
N TYR A 154 -17.86 -6.28 8.09
CA TYR A 154 -16.63 -6.35 7.32
C TYR A 154 -15.79 -5.10 7.55
N SER A 155 -14.47 -5.23 7.42
CA SER A 155 -13.55 -4.11 7.53
C SER A 155 -12.34 -4.31 6.62
N LEU A 156 -11.67 -3.21 6.31
CA LEU A 156 -10.32 -3.22 5.76
C LEU A 156 -9.33 -2.89 6.88
N LEU A 157 -8.25 -3.66 6.94
CA LEU A 157 -7.09 -3.39 7.77
C LEU A 157 -5.89 -3.03 6.91
N LEU A 158 -5.24 -1.91 7.22
CA LEU A 158 -3.94 -1.56 6.66
C LEU A 158 -2.85 -1.99 7.66
N PHE A 159 -1.95 -2.84 7.19
CA PHE A 159 -0.78 -3.32 7.93
C PHE A 159 0.49 -2.65 7.43
N THR A 160 1.39 -2.37 8.36
CA THR A 160 2.83 -2.18 8.09
C THR A 160 3.55 -3.48 8.41
N MET A 161 4.34 -4.00 7.46
CA MET A 161 4.98 -5.32 7.49
C MET A 161 6.46 -5.30 7.91
N GLU A 162 7.03 -4.10 8.07
CA GLU A 162 8.40 -3.90 8.57
C GLU A 162 8.41 -2.85 9.69
N HIS A 163 7.45 -2.93 10.60
CA HIS A 163 7.35 -1.95 11.66
C HIS A 163 8.54 -2.11 12.64
N ARG A 164 9.11 -0.99 13.12
CA ARG A 164 10.41 -0.99 13.83
C ARG A 164 10.37 -1.70 15.19
N VAL A 165 9.22 -1.67 15.85
CA VAL A 165 9.01 -2.28 17.18
C VAL A 165 8.33 -3.64 17.06
N LYS A 166 7.17 -3.68 16.40
CA LYS A 166 6.45 -4.90 16.03
C LYS A 166 6.81 -5.27 14.60
N LEU A 167 7.22 -6.51 14.32
CA LEU A 167 7.62 -6.92 12.97
C LEU A 167 6.56 -6.55 11.90
N ALA A 168 5.28 -6.85 12.18
CA ALA A 168 4.16 -6.27 11.47
C ALA A 168 3.05 -5.79 12.44
N TRP A 169 2.27 -4.80 12.03
CA TRP A 169 1.22 -4.22 12.85
C TRP A 169 0.07 -3.62 12.01
N PRO A 170 -1.21 -3.87 12.36
CA PRO A 170 -2.35 -3.16 11.77
C PRO A 170 -2.41 -1.72 12.28
N ILE A 171 -2.11 -0.76 11.40
CA ILE A 171 -2.03 0.67 11.74
C ILE A 171 -3.36 1.41 11.56
N ALA A 172 -4.27 0.89 10.74
CA ALA A 172 -5.57 1.53 10.52
C ALA A 172 -6.66 0.50 10.18
N LYS A 173 -7.90 0.81 10.58
CA LYS A 173 -9.12 0.04 10.28
C LYS A 173 -10.17 0.97 9.70
N ILE A 174 -10.90 0.52 8.68
CA ILE A 174 -12.14 1.16 8.21
C ILE A 174 -13.22 0.09 8.00
N ARG A 175 -14.44 0.37 8.47
CA ARG A 175 -15.58 -0.51 8.27
C ARG A 175 -16.05 -0.44 6.81
N THR A 176 -16.41 -1.58 6.24
CA THR A 176 -17.08 -1.65 4.94
C THR A 176 -18.54 -2.07 5.12
N GLU A 177 -19.40 -1.64 4.21
CA GLU A 177 -20.84 -1.99 4.26
C GLU A 177 -21.07 -3.49 4.00
N SER A 178 -20.22 -4.11 3.18
CA SER A 178 -20.26 -5.51 2.78
C SER A 178 -18.84 -6.04 2.52
N LYS A 179 -18.71 -7.32 2.16
CA LYS A 179 -17.43 -7.97 1.84
C LYS A 179 -16.71 -7.24 0.69
N ALA A 180 -15.41 -7.03 0.83
CA ALA A 180 -14.57 -6.40 -0.19
C ALA A 180 -13.99 -7.46 -1.13
N TYR A 181 -14.64 -7.62 -2.28
CA TYR A 181 -14.22 -8.47 -3.40
C TYR A 181 -13.22 -7.75 -4.29
N THR A 182 -12.47 -8.50 -5.11
CA THR A 182 -11.53 -7.95 -6.10
C THR A 182 -10.63 -6.83 -5.52
N LEU A 183 -10.01 -7.10 -4.36
CA LEU A 183 -9.22 -6.12 -3.61
C LEU A 183 -7.92 -5.78 -4.34
N GLU A 184 -7.74 -4.51 -4.67
CA GLU A 184 -6.53 -3.96 -5.30
C GLU A 184 -5.93 -2.83 -4.45
N ALA A 185 -4.60 -2.71 -4.47
CA ALA A 185 -3.90 -1.63 -3.79
C ALA A 185 -2.61 -1.25 -4.52
N LYS A 186 -2.39 0.05 -4.75
CA LYS A 186 -1.18 0.60 -5.38
C LYS A 186 -0.74 1.88 -4.68
N TYR A 187 0.54 2.22 -4.76
CA TYR A 187 0.97 3.58 -4.45
C TYR A 187 0.68 4.47 -5.64
N MET A 188 0.05 5.61 -5.38
CA MET A 188 -0.39 6.53 -6.43
C MET A 188 -0.63 7.90 -5.82
N LYS A 189 -0.50 8.96 -6.61
CA LYS A 189 -0.85 10.31 -6.17
C LYS A 189 -2.36 10.53 -6.29
N HIS A 190 -2.96 11.34 -5.43
CA HIS A 190 -4.33 11.79 -5.61
C HIS A 190 -4.48 13.18 -5.02
N GLY A 191 -4.85 14.16 -5.86
CA GLY A 191 -4.89 15.57 -5.43
C GLY A 191 -3.51 16.10 -5.05
N GLY A 192 -2.45 15.66 -5.75
CA GLY A 192 -1.06 16.03 -5.48
C GLY A 192 -0.42 15.34 -4.27
N GLU A 193 -1.18 14.63 -3.45
CA GLU A 193 -0.67 13.89 -2.30
C GLU A 193 -0.35 12.45 -2.68
N LEU A 194 0.81 11.96 -2.27
CA LEU A 194 1.17 10.56 -2.45
C LEU A 194 0.52 9.70 -1.36
N GLY A 195 -0.12 8.61 -1.77
CA GLY A 195 -0.74 7.69 -0.84
C GLY A 195 -0.84 6.27 -1.36
N ILE A 196 -1.62 5.49 -0.62
CA ILE A 196 -2.03 4.14 -0.95
C ILE A 196 -3.46 4.25 -1.49
N MET A 197 -3.62 4.02 -2.78
CA MET A 197 -4.94 3.85 -3.39
C MET A 197 -5.40 2.41 -3.15
N ILE A 198 -6.63 2.26 -2.67
CA ILE A 198 -7.25 0.98 -2.33
C ILE A 198 -8.56 0.90 -3.08
N GLY A 199 -8.77 -0.17 -3.82
CA GLY A 199 -9.95 -0.42 -4.62
C GLY A 199 -10.54 -1.75 -4.27
N TYR A 200 -11.86 -1.82 -4.18
CA TYR A 200 -12.56 -3.08 -4.01
C TYR A 200 -13.95 -2.99 -4.62
N VAL A 201 -14.46 -4.14 -5.05
CA VAL A 201 -15.84 -4.31 -5.49
C VAL A 201 -16.65 -4.85 -4.31
N ARG A 202 -17.87 -4.37 -4.17
CA ARG A 202 -18.85 -4.92 -3.23
C ARG A 202 -20.19 -5.15 -3.90
N ARG A 203 -20.97 -6.06 -3.32
CA ARG A 203 -22.30 -6.44 -3.80
C ARG A 203 -23.33 -5.88 -2.83
N GLU A 204 -24.34 -5.21 -3.36
CA GLU A 204 -25.43 -4.64 -2.56
C GLU A 204 -26.78 -5.06 -3.15
N PRO A 205 -27.81 -5.32 -2.31
CA PRO A 205 -29.17 -5.43 -2.81
C PRO A 205 -29.57 -4.16 -3.57
N LYS A 206 -30.18 -4.32 -4.74
CA LYS A 206 -30.59 -3.21 -5.60
C LYS A 206 -31.68 -2.37 -4.93
N HIS A 207 -32.60 -3.01 -4.21
CA HIS A 207 -33.73 -2.36 -3.56
C HIS A 207 -33.52 -2.24 -2.05
N SER A 208 -33.98 -1.12 -1.47
CA SER A 208 -33.89 -0.86 -0.03
C SER A 208 -34.71 -1.83 0.82
N ALA A 209 -35.83 -2.34 0.28
CA ALA A 209 -36.66 -3.34 0.93
C ALA A 209 -35.88 -4.65 1.19
N ASP A 210 -35.08 -5.10 0.23
CA ASP A 210 -34.24 -6.30 0.35
C ASP A 210 -33.13 -6.10 1.39
N ARG A 211 -32.58 -4.88 1.49
CA ARG A 211 -31.63 -4.50 2.54
C ARG A 211 -32.29 -4.54 3.92
N ALA A 212 -33.52 -4.03 4.04
CA ALA A 212 -34.29 -4.07 5.28
C ALA A 212 -34.63 -5.51 5.70
N ALA A 213 -34.81 -6.41 4.73
CA ALA A 213 -35.00 -7.84 4.96
C ALA A 213 -33.72 -8.59 5.42
N ARG A 214 -32.58 -7.88 5.55
CA ARG A 214 -31.29 -8.41 6.01
C ARG A 214 -30.76 -9.58 5.16
N ILE A 215 -31.06 -9.57 3.87
CA ILE A 215 -30.51 -10.56 2.93
C ILE A 215 -29.02 -10.23 2.71
N ASN A 216 -28.12 -11.08 3.23
CA ASN A 216 -26.68 -10.88 3.07
C ASN A 216 -26.19 -11.46 1.75
N VAL A 217 -26.01 -10.61 0.75
CA VAL A 217 -25.43 -10.98 -0.55
C VAL A 217 -23.92 -11.24 -0.50
N SER A 218 -23.25 -10.92 0.63
CA SER A 218 -21.80 -11.07 0.81
C SER A 218 -21.35 -12.50 1.10
N GLU A 219 -22.27 -13.40 1.47
CA GLU A 219 -21.95 -14.80 1.80
C GLU A 219 -21.78 -15.67 0.56
N TYR A 220 -22.32 -15.22 -0.58
CA TYR A 220 -22.21 -15.95 -1.83
C TYR A 220 -20.79 -15.87 -2.39
N SER A 221 -20.36 -16.97 -3.01
CA SER A 221 -19.02 -17.11 -3.60
C SER A 221 -18.76 -16.06 -4.68
N GLU A 222 -17.50 -15.68 -4.83
CA GLU A 222 -17.03 -14.86 -5.96
C GLU A 222 -16.78 -15.71 -7.21
N ASP A 223 -16.40 -16.98 -7.00
CA ASP A 223 -15.86 -17.86 -8.05
C ASP A 223 -16.95 -18.51 -8.94
N TYR A 224 -18.21 -18.38 -8.55
CA TYR A 224 -19.32 -19.03 -9.23
C TYR A 224 -20.39 -18.02 -9.65
N ASP A 225 -21.03 -18.30 -10.77
CA ASP A 225 -22.25 -17.61 -11.19
C ASP A 225 -23.38 -18.08 -10.30
N VAL A 226 -23.76 -17.22 -9.36
CA VAL A 226 -24.80 -17.48 -8.39
C VAL A 226 -26.07 -16.74 -8.81
N ASP A 227 -27.18 -17.46 -8.85
CA ASP A 227 -28.51 -16.88 -8.95
C ASP A 227 -28.89 -16.29 -7.58
N PHE A 228 -28.74 -14.97 -7.45
CA PHE A 228 -29.09 -14.27 -6.22
C PHE A 228 -30.61 -14.27 -6.00
N PRO A 229 -31.08 -14.43 -4.75
CA PRO A 229 -32.51 -14.38 -4.45
C PRO A 229 -33.12 -12.98 -4.63
N VAL A 230 -32.28 -11.97 -4.82
CA VAL A 230 -32.66 -10.56 -5.00
C VAL A 230 -31.84 -9.95 -6.13
N ALA A 231 -32.38 -8.91 -6.76
CA ALA A 231 -31.62 -8.14 -7.72
C ALA A 231 -30.43 -7.47 -7.01
N ILE A 232 -29.23 -7.66 -7.55
CA ILE A 232 -28.01 -7.07 -6.99
C ILE A 232 -27.49 -5.91 -7.83
N ARG A 233 -26.74 -5.03 -7.19
CA ARG A 233 -25.89 -4.03 -7.84
C ARG A 233 -24.46 -4.19 -7.34
N TYR A 234 -23.52 -3.89 -8.23
CA TYR A 234 -22.10 -3.90 -7.94
C TYR A 234 -21.64 -2.47 -7.69
N GLU A 235 -20.84 -2.27 -6.66
CA GLU A 235 -20.23 -0.97 -6.36
C GLU A 235 -18.72 -1.15 -6.26
N SER A 236 -17.97 -0.46 -7.11
CA SER A 236 -16.53 -0.28 -6.94
C SER A 236 -16.29 0.92 -6.03
N VAL A 237 -15.54 0.72 -4.95
CA VAL A 237 -15.17 1.77 -4.00
C VAL A 237 -13.67 2.00 -4.09
N ALA A 238 -13.28 3.26 -4.30
CA ALA A 238 -11.89 3.71 -4.24
C ALA A 238 -11.66 4.54 -2.99
N LEU A 239 -10.65 4.16 -2.20
CA LEU A 239 -10.15 4.87 -1.03
C LEU A 239 -8.72 5.33 -1.28
N HIS A 240 -8.32 6.41 -0.61
CA HIS A 240 -6.96 6.91 -0.57
C HIS A 240 -6.50 6.98 0.88
N VAL A 241 -5.30 6.46 1.15
CA VAL A 241 -4.63 6.62 2.44
C VAL A 241 -3.37 7.44 2.24
N ASN A 242 -3.32 8.63 2.84
CA ASN A 242 -2.15 9.51 2.72
C ASN A 242 -0.91 8.84 3.36
N LEU A 243 0.18 8.74 2.59
CA LEU A 243 1.39 8.03 3.03
C LEU A 243 2.11 8.76 4.17
N HIS A 244 2.02 10.09 4.23
CA HIS A 244 2.57 10.87 5.34
C HIS A 244 1.86 10.58 6.67
N ALA A 245 0.54 10.37 6.63
CA ALA A 245 -0.21 9.94 7.81
C ALA A 245 0.25 8.54 8.27
N VAL A 246 0.46 7.61 7.33
CA VAL A 246 1.02 6.28 7.62
C VAL A 246 2.41 6.37 8.26
N GLU A 247 3.32 7.15 7.69
CA GLU A 247 4.67 7.36 8.25
C GLU A 247 4.63 7.95 9.67
N THR A 248 3.67 8.83 9.94
CA THR A 248 3.50 9.43 11.27
C THR A 248 2.98 8.40 12.29
N MET A 249 2.13 7.46 11.86
CA MET A 249 1.68 6.34 12.68
C MET A 249 2.76 5.24 12.84
N GLU A 250 3.80 5.22 11.99
CA GLU A 250 4.94 4.30 12.10
C GLU A 250 6.07 4.82 13.02
N ASP A 251 5.87 5.95 13.71
CA ASP A 251 6.90 6.56 14.54
C ASP A 251 7.30 5.63 15.71
N PRO A 252 8.56 5.15 15.76
CA PRO A 252 9.01 4.24 16.81
C PRO A 252 9.03 4.85 18.21
N ARG A 253 8.93 6.18 18.34
CA ARG A 253 8.81 6.87 19.63
C ARG A 253 7.48 6.59 20.31
N PHE A 254 6.47 6.17 19.55
CA PHE A 254 5.15 5.81 20.04
C PHE A 254 4.86 4.34 19.68
N PRO A 255 5.36 3.36 20.45
CA PRO A 255 5.19 1.95 20.14
C PRO A 255 3.70 1.56 20.01
N PRO A 256 3.30 0.76 19.00
CA PRO A 256 1.92 0.39 18.84
C PRO A 256 1.35 -0.36 20.05
N GLY A 257 0.14 0.03 20.45
CA GLY A 257 -0.57 -0.50 21.61
C GLY A 257 -0.32 0.26 22.92
N THR A 258 0.55 1.27 22.96
CA THR A 258 0.70 2.13 24.15
C THR A 258 -0.31 3.27 24.17
N VAL A 259 -0.51 3.88 25.34
CA VAL A 259 -1.44 5.01 25.51
C VAL A 259 -0.97 6.22 24.68
N GLU A 260 0.34 6.45 24.63
CA GLU A 260 0.96 7.53 23.86
C GLU A 260 0.77 7.34 22.36
N TYR A 261 0.83 6.09 21.88
CA TYR A 261 0.51 5.78 20.49
C TYR A 261 -0.94 6.14 20.16
N PHE A 262 -1.90 5.72 20.98
CA PHE A 262 -3.31 6.06 20.74
C PHE A 262 -3.57 7.56 20.84
N ALA A 263 -2.91 8.27 21.75
CA ALA A 263 -2.98 9.73 21.84
C ALA A 263 -2.45 10.38 20.55
N ASN A 264 -1.24 10.00 20.12
CA ASN A 264 -0.64 10.49 18.88
C ASN A 264 -1.53 10.22 17.67
N VAL A 265 -2.08 9.02 17.53
CA VAL A 265 -2.96 8.67 16.40
C VAL A 265 -4.27 9.46 16.43
N ARG A 266 -4.84 9.75 17.61
CA ARG A 266 -6.07 10.56 17.76
C ARG A 266 -5.92 12.01 17.33
N ASP A 267 -4.70 12.54 17.41
CA ASP A 267 -4.40 13.90 17.00
C ASP A 267 -4.29 14.05 15.46
N HIS A 268 -4.39 12.94 14.72
CA HIS A 268 -4.34 12.91 13.25
C HIS A 268 -5.71 12.61 12.64
N PRO A 269 -5.98 13.14 11.43
CA PRO A 269 -7.22 12.82 10.73
C PRO A 269 -7.28 11.32 10.38
N PRO A 270 -8.49 10.77 10.21
CA PRO A 270 -8.69 9.42 9.70
C PRO A 270 -7.84 9.14 8.45
N PRO A 271 -7.06 8.04 8.43
CA PRO A 271 -6.14 7.79 7.34
C PRO A 271 -6.87 7.45 6.03
N PHE A 272 -8.05 6.81 6.10
CA PHE A 272 -8.83 6.46 4.93
C PHE A 272 -9.73 7.62 4.50
N LYS A 273 -9.55 8.06 3.25
CA LYS A 273 -10.43 9.02 2.58
C LYS A 273 -11.14 8.31 1.43
N ARG A 274 -12.48 8.36 1.40
CA ARG A 274 -13.26 7.86 0.26
C ARG A 274 -13.07 8.81 -0.92
N VAL A 275 -12.56 8.30 -2.03
CA VAL A 275 -12.28 9.07 -3.25
C VAL A 275 -13.44 8.96 -4.22
N SER A 276 -13.90 7.73 -4.50
CA SER A 276 -14.89 7.50 -5.53
C SER A 276 -15.72 6.26 -5.26
N VAL A 277 -16.96 6.27 -5.77
CA VAL A 277 -17.81 5.10 -5.87
C VAL A 277 -18.35 5.02 -7.29
N VAL A 278 -18.26 3.85 -7.92
CA VAL A 278 -18.82 3.57 -9.25
C VAL A 278 -19.80 2.44 -9.11
N ARG A 279 -21.06 2.68 -9.51
CA ARG A 279 -22.13 1.68 -9.46
C ARG A 279 -22.31 1.04 -10.84
N SER A 280 -22.56 -0.25 -10.85
CA SER A 280 -22.81 -1.04 -12.06
C SER A 280 -23.91 -2.07 -11.81
N HIS A 281 -24.76 -2.28 -12.81
CA HIS A 281 -25.71 -3.40 -12.82
C HIS A 281 -25.08 -4.72 -13.26
N ASN A 282 -23.97 -4.65 -14.00
CA ASN A 282 -23.24 -5.84 -14.43
C ASN A 282 -22.09 -6.14 -13.45
N PRO A 283 -21.71 -7.42 -13.29
CA PRO A 283 -20.55 -7.80 -12.51
C PRO A 283 -19.27 -7.10 -12.99
N ILE A 284 -18.45 -6.69 -12.03
CA ILE A 284 -17.11 -6.15 -12.25
C ILE A 284 -16.14 -7.27 -11.91
N ASP A 285 -15.37 -7.74 -12.89
CA ASP A 285 -14.44 -8.86 -12.70
C ASP A 285 -13.02 -8.38 -12.39
N HIS A 286 -12.66 -7.21 -12.90
CA HIS A 286 -11.32 -6.67 -12.74
C HIS A 286 -11.36 -5.21 -12.31
N LEU A 287 -10.46 -4.86 -11.42
CA LEU A 287 -10.26 -3.51 -10.92
C LEU A 287 -8.76 -3.23 -10.94
N ASP A 288 -8.37 -2.09 -11.50
CA ASP A 288 -7.00 -1.63 -11.44
C ASP A 288 -6.90 -0.10 -11.30
N PHE A 289 -5.76 0.36 -10.82
CA PHE A 289 -5.40 1.78 -10.78
C PHE A 289 -4.22 2.05 -11.71
N GLU A 290 -4.28 3.13 -12.49
CA GLU A 290 -3.11 3.60 -13.26
C GLU A 290 -2.97 5.13 -13.19
N GLU A 291 -1.73 5.61 -13.28
CA GLU A 291 -1.43 7.04 -13.39
C GLU A 291 -1.09 7.35 -14.86
N ILE A 292 -1.92 8.17 -15.52
CA ILE A 292 -1.74 8.57 -16.92
C ILE A 292 -1.51 10.08 -16.94
N ASP A 293 -0.33 10.50 -17.41
CA ASP A 293 0.09 11.90 -17.47
C ASP A 293 -0.02 12.64 -16.12
N GLY A 294 0.29 11.94 -15.03
CA GLY A 294 0.23 12.50 -13.67
C GLY A 294 -1.17 12.51 -13.05
N VAL A 295 -2.18 12.03 -13.77
CA VAL A 295 -3.58 11.98 -13.34
C VAL A 295 -3.96 10.55 -13.01
N SER A 296 -4.67 10.38 -11.90
CA SER A 296 -5.00 9.07 -11.36
C SER A 296 -6.32 8.55 -11.90
N TYR A 297 -6.31 7.31 -12.38
CA TYR A 297 -7.46 6.64 -12.97
C TYR A 297 -7.78 5.33 -12.26
N LEU A 298 -9.08 5.03 -12.22
CA LEU A 298 -9.64 3.73 -11.85
C LEU A 298 -10.17 3.04 -13.10
N PHE A 299 -9.71 1.83 -13.35
CA PHE A 299 -10.15 0.97 -14.45
C PHE A 299 -11.00 -0.17 -13.89
N LEU A 300 -12.15 -0.41 -14.52
CA LEU A 300 -13.07 -1.49 -14.14
C LEU A 300 -13.42 -2.27 -15.40
N ALA A 301 -13.06 -3.55 -15.46
CA ALA A 301 -13.52 -4.45 -16.52
C ALA A 301 -14.78 -5.19 -16.06
N LYS A 302 -15.83 -5.11 -16.88
CA LYS A 302 -17.12 -5.74 -16.63
C LYS A 302 -17.31 -6.94 -17.55
N ARG A 303 -18.13 -7.91 -17.10
CA ARG A 303 -18.46 -9.13 -17.89
C ARG A 303 -19.07 -8.85 -19.26
N ASN A 304 -19.72 -7.72 -19.46
CA ASN A 304 -20.34 -7.34 -20.72
C ASN A 304 -19.34 -6.72 -21.73
N ASN A 305 -18.07 -7.13 -21.69
CA ASN A 305 -17.00 -6.60 -22.54
C ASN A 305 -16.86 -5.07 -22.47
N GLU A 306 -17.12 -4.47 -21.31
CA GLU A 306 -17.06 -3.02 -21.12
C GLU A 306 -15.97 -2.70 -20.10
N ILE A 307 -15.06 -1.80 -20.48
CA ILE A 307 -14.06 -1.23 -19.59
C ILE A 307 -14.51 0.19 -19.25
N ILE A 308 -14.69 0.46 -17.96
CA ILE A 308 -14.93 1.80 -17.44
C ILE A 308 -13.59 2.37 -17.01
N MET A 309 -13.26 3.56 -17.50
CA MET A 309 -12.12 4.36 -17.06
C MET A 309 -12.66 5.59 -16.34
N LYS A 310 -12.37 5.73 -15.05
CA LYS A 310 -12.78 6.88 -14.25
C LYS A 310 -11.58 7.71 -13.84
N ASN A 311 -11.58 8.98 -14.22
CA ASN A 311 -10.64 9.97 -13.73
C ASN A 311 -10.97 10.29 -12.26
N LEU A 312 -10.05 10.03 -11.34
CA LEU A 312 -10.29 10.19 -9.91
C LEU A 312 -10.20 11.65 -9.44
N GLU A 313 -9.65 12.55 -10.25
CA GLU A 313 -9.55 13.97 -9.92
C GLU A 313 -10.75 14.76 -10.41
N THR A 314 -11.15 14.56 -11.67
CA THR A 314 -12.29 15.26 -12.29
C THR A 314 -13.61 14.52 -12.13
N ASN A 315 -13.58 13.27 -11.67
CA ASN A 315 -14.71 12.35 -11.64
C ASN A 315 -15.32 12.01 -13.02
N SER A 316 -14.66 12.40 -14.12
CA SER A 316 -15.11 12.04 -15.46
C SER A 316 -15.03 10.54 -15.69
N VAL A 317 -15.98 10.00 -16.46
CA VAL A 317 -16.07 8.56 -16.75
C VAL A 317 -16.08 8.37 -18.26
N SER A 318 -15.16 7.56 -18.74
CA SER A 318 -15.09 7.09 -20.12
C SER A 318 -15.38 5.60 -20.17
N ARG A 319 -15.92 5.13 -21.30
CA ARG A 319 -16.28 3.74 -21.53
C ARG A 319 -15.62 3.25 -22.80
N ILE A 320 -15.06 2.06 -22.75
CA ILE A 320 -14.47 1.36 -23.88
C ILE A 320 -15.23 0.05 -24.01
N VAL A 321 -15.87 -0.18 -25.15
CA VAL A 321 -16.53 -1.46 -25.45
C VAL A 321 -15.53 -2.31 -26.22
N CYS A 322 -15.14 -3.43 -25.63
CA CYS A 322 -14.27 -4.41 -26.25
C CYS A 322 -15.08 -5.24 -27.24
N LEU A 323 -14.61 -5.30 -28.47
CA LEU A 323 -15.23 -6.11 -29.51
C LEU A 323 -14.87 -7.57 -29.25
N ASN A 324 -15.84 -8.46 -29.37
CA ASN A 324 -15.58 -9.89 -29.28
C ASN A 324 -14.73 -10.31 -30.50
N PRO A 325 -13.48 -10.78 -30.32
CA PRO A 325 -12.64 -11.16 -31.44
C PRO A 325 -13.21 -12.34 -32.24
N ALA A 326 -14.13 -13.12 -31.65
CA ALA A 326 -14.76 -14.26 -32.32
C ALA A 326 -15.89 -13.85 -33.29
N ASN A 327 -16.40 -12.61 -33.24
CA ASN A 327 -17.45 -12.16 -34.15
C ASN A 327 -17.28 -10.68 -34.56
N PRO A 328 -16.26 -10.34 -35.37
CA PRO A 328 -15.98 -8.95 -35.76
C PRO A 328 -17.06 -8.32 -36.67
N LEU A 329 -18.01 -9.10 -37.19
CA LEU A 329 -19.04 -8.65 -38.13
C LEU A 329 -20.32 -8.11 -37.47
N GLU A 330 -20.48 -8.22 -36.14
CA GLU A 330 -21.63 -7.64 -35.42
C GLU A 330 -21.65 -6.08 -35.40
N LEU A 331 -20.68 -5.42 -36.04
CA LEU A 331 -20.47 -3.97 -35.94
C LEU A 331 -20.87 -3.14 -37.15
N VAL A 332 -21.26 -3.74 -38.27
CA VAL A 332 -21.51 -2.93 -39.48
C VAL A 332 -22.85 -2.18 -39.44
N ASP A 333 -23.77 -2.52 -38.53
CA ASP A 333 -25.13 -1.99 -38.62
C ASP A 333 -25.49 -0.85 -37.65
N ASN A 334 -24.58 -0.37 -36.79
CA ASN A 334 -24.90 0.73 -35.87
C ASN A 334 -23.74 1.74 -35.70
N GLU A 335 -23.43 2.50 -36.74
CA GLU A 335 -22.82 3.84 -36.58
C GLU A 335 -23.85 4.77 -35.92
N THR A 336 -24.03 4.61 -34.62
CA THR A 336 -24.56 5.68 -33.77
C THR A 336 -23.56 5.86 -32.64
N VAL A 337 -22.53 6.66 -32.91
CA VAL A 337 -21.81 7.40 -31.86
C VAL A 337 -22.81 8.42 -31.32
N GLN A 338 -23.80 7.94 -30.58
CA GLN A 338 -24.60 8.79 -29.74
C GLN A 338 -23.72 9.13 -28.54
N ASN A 339 -23.40 10.42 -28.42
CA ASN A 339 -23.25 11.05 -27.12
C ASN A 339 -24.59 10.86 -26.38
N LEU A 340 -24.86 9.64 -25.91
CA LEU A 340 -26.01 9.37 -25.07
C LEU A 340 -25.80 10.22 -23.82
N PRO A 341 -26.80 11.02 -23.42
CA PRO A 341 -26.75 11.68 -22.14
C PRO A 341 -26.52 10.57 -21.12
N ILE A 342 -25.44 10.73 -20.35
CA ILE A 342 -25.10 9.74 -19.34
C ILE A 342 -26.28 9.73 -18.38
N GLY A 343 -27.09 8.66 -18.43
CA GLY A 343 -28.00 8.30 -17.36
C GLY A 343 -27.20 7.85 -16.14
N PHE A 344 -26.34 8.73 -15.64
CA PHE A 344 -26.08 8.80 -14.22
C PHE A 344 -27.33 9.48 -13.66
N ASP A 345 -28.04 8.80 -12.77
CA ASP A 345 -28.87 9.50 -11.81
C ASP A 345 -27.93 10.33 -10.91
N GLU A 346 -27.50 11.50 -11.39
CA GLU A 346 -27.08 12.59 -10.49
C GLU A 346 -28.26 13.10 -9.66
N ASN A 347 -29.50 12.80 -10.07
CA ASN A 347 -30.69 13.14 -9.30
C ASN A 347 -30.91 12.25 -8.06
N ASP A 348 -30.20 11.11 -7.92
CA ASP A 348 -30.13 10.39 -6.64
C ASP A 348 -29.21 11.09 -5.61
N PHE A 349 -28.57 12.20 -5.99
CA PHE A 349 -27.85 13.08 -5.07
C PHE A 349 -28.67 14.29 -4.58
N GLN A 350 -29.89 14.53 -5.09
CA GLN A 350 -30.79 15.61 -4.62
C GLN A 350 -32.27 15.20 -4.45
N GLY A 351 -32.57 13.92 -4.26
CA GLY A 351 -33.92 13.46 -3.88
C GLY A 351 -34.32 13.87 -2.47
N ARG A 352 -34.91 15.07 -2.31
CA ARG A 352 -35.82 15.35 -1.18
C ARG A 352 -37.07 14.49 -1.38
N ASP A 353 -37.18 13.42 -0.62
CA ASP A 353 -38.43 12.71 -0.39
C ASP A 353 -39.38 13.64 0.40
N PRO A 354 -40.54 14.06 -0.14
CA PRO A 354 -41.45 14.99 0.55
C PRO A 354 -42.23 14.34 1.72
N ARG A 355 -41.84 13.14 2.17
CA ARG A 355 -42.47 12.44 3.31
C ARG A 355 -41.63 12.41 4.59
N TYR A 356 -40.62 13.27 4.72
CA TYR A 356 -39.94 13.50 5.99
C TYR A 356 -40.13 14.95 6.46
N PRO A 357 -40.54 15.19 7.72
CA PRO A 357 -40.56 16.54 8.28
C PRO A 357 -39.12 17.07 8.35
N SER A 358 -38.96 18.34 7.94
CA SER A 358 -37.70 19.06 7.96
C SER A 358 -37.11 19.12 9.37
N VAL A 359 -36.02 18.39 9.60
CA VAL A 359 -35.12 18.66 10.72
C VAL A 359 -34.11 19.69 10.23
N ALA A 360 -34.43 20.96 10.44
CA ALA A 360 -33.45 22.03 10.41
C ALA A 360 -32.68 22.00 11.73
N ASN A 361 -31.44 21.52 11.70
CA ASN A 361 -30.26 22.10 12.34
C ASN A 361 -29.10 21.10 12.29
N GLY A 362 -27.91 21.61 11.94
CA GLY A 362 -26.76 20.83 11.51
C GLY A 362 -26.25 19.81 12.51
N THR A 363 -25.89 18.65 11.97
CA THR A 363 -24.94 17.72 12.59
C THR A 363 -24.02 17.20 11.51
N ASP A 364 -22.74 17.53 11.66
CA ASP A 364 -21.61 16.85 11.02
C ASP A 364 -21.83 15.34 10.98
N PHE A 365 -21.96 14.77 9.78
CA PHE A 365 -21.65 13.36 9.56
C PHE A 365 -20.12 13.22 9.52
N ALA A 366 -19.48 13.42 10.66
CA ALA A 366 -18.18 12.86 10.92
C ALA A 366 -18.37 11.34 10.97
N GLU A 367 -18.18 10.68 9.84
CA GLU A 367 -17.94 9.24 9.78
C GLU A 367 -16.80 8.98 10.78
N ARG A 368 -17.15 8.45 11.96
CA ARG A 368 -16.15 8.00 12.93
C ARG A 368 -15.40 6.87 12.25
N ALA A 369 -14.26 7.20 11.65
CA ALA A 369 -13.16 6.26 11.66
C ALA A 369 -12.86 6.05 13.13
N ASP A 370 -13.47 5.01 13.70
CA ASP A 370 -13.08 4.53 15.00
C ASP A 370 -11.61 4.15 14.86
N LEU A 371 -10.73 5.03 15.36
CA LEU A 371 -9.40 4.64 15.75
C LEU A 371 -9.62 3.48 16.69
N ALA A 372 -9.35 2.28 16.18
CA ALA A 372 -9.79 1.05 16.79
C ALA A 372 -9.56 1.14 18.31
N PRO A 373 -10.61 1.00 19.16
CA PRO A 373 -10.38 0.77 20.57
C PRO A 373 -9.43 -0.43 20.68
N PRO A 374 -8.57 -0.46 21.71
CA PRO A 374 -7.33 -1.22 21.69
C PRO A 374 -7.59 -2.63 21.18
N PHE A 375 -6.63 -3.17 20.43
CA PHE A 375 -6.42 -4.61 20.28
C PHE A 375 -6.21 -5.27 21.66
N ALA A 376 -7.10 -5.02 22.61
CA ALA A 376 -7.30 -5.81 23.79
C ALA A 376 -7.84 -7.13 23.25
N PRO A 377 -7.10 -8.23 23.42
CA PRO A 377 -7.56 -9.53 22.96
C PRO A 377 -8.97 -9.77 23.51
N PRO A 378 -9.93 -10.23 22.68
CA PRO A 378 -11.21 -10.65 23.19
C PRO A 378 -10.93 -11.79 24.19
N ASN A 379 -11.21 -11.53 25.48
CA ASN A 379 -10.98 -12.42 26.62
C ASN A 379 -9.52 -12.54 27.12
N ALA A 380 -9.01 -11.48 27.76
CA ALA A 380 -8.11 -11.59 28.91
C ALA A 380 -8.87 -11.45 30.26
N ALA A 381 -10.17 -11.76 30.28
CA ALA A 381 -10.92 -11.96 31.51
C ALA A 381 -10.69 -13.41 31.99
N ARG A 382 -9.67 -13.55 32.86
CA ARG A 382 -9.36 -14.49 33.96
C ARG A 382 -10.01 -15.90 34.05
N PRO A 383 -9.30 -16.88 34.69
CA PRO A 383 -9.77 -18.25 34.93
C PRO A 383 -11.06 -18.36 35.74
#